data_AF-A0A4P6E4H1-F1
#
_entry.id   AF-A0A4P6E4H1-F1
#
_cell.length_a   1.000
_cell.length_b   1.000
_cell.length_c   1.000
_cell.angle_alpha   90.00
_cell.angle_beta   90.00
_cell.angle_gamma   90.00
#
_symmetry.space_group_name_H-M   'P 1'
#
loop_
_entity.id
_entity.type
_entity.pdbx_description
1 polymer ?
#
loop_
_entity_poly.entity_id
_entity_poly.type
_entity_poly.pdbx_seq_one_letter_code
_entity_poly.pdbx_strand_id
1 'polypeptide(L)'
;MENVEPDTPGMGEPNPDAAKEPDKQEPDWKALSRKHENRERENWEALQKANAQLTERETAIAERDAQIARMTLQLENPTLFDEDTLSQCKATTPEGIKEWGEGIARIAEKLKAQYATAEQKTDQDASGEPDKQYPPDNLRAFVAPSPVPSPKPKGPSPQDLYEKARNSRTIKHK
;
A
#
# COMPACT_ATOMS: atom_id res chain seq x y z
N MET A 1 26.10 -107.16 -38.94
CA MET A 1 25.18 -106.00 -38.84
C MET A 1 23.97 -106.54 -38.10
N GLU A 2 23.57 -106.09 -36.92
CA GLU A 2 23.83 -104.87 -36.17
C GLU A 2 23.65 -105.13 -34.68
N ASN A 3 24.29 -104.29 -33.86
CA ASN A 3 24.30 -104.32 -32.39
C ASN A 3 22.92 -103.96 -31.80
N VAL A 4 22.58 -104.59 -30.67
CA VAL A 4 21.46 -104.20 -29.82
C VAL A 4 22.02 -103.68 -28.49
N GLU A 5 21.81 -102.37 -28.30
CA GLU A 5 21.66 -101.58 -27.05
C GLU A 5 22.85 -101.38 -26.10
N PRO A 6 22.88 -100.32 -25.26
CA PRO A 6 21.73 -99.45 -24.86
C PRO A 6 22.01 -97.93 -24.86
N ASP A 7 20.96 -97.11 -24.98
CA ASP A 7 20.91 -95.88 -24.18
C ASP A 7 19.49 -95.31 -24.05
N THR A 8 19.04 -95.20 -22.81
CA THR A 8 18.01 -94.29 -22.31
C THR A 8 18.31 -94.10 -20.82
N PRO A 9 17.99 -92.97 -20.16
CA PRO A 9 17.14 -91.85 -20.59
C PRO A 9 17.71 -90.45 -20.26
N GLY A 10 17.68 -89.52 -21.22
CA GLY A 10 18.03 -88.11 -21.00
C GLY A 10 16.83 -87.20 -21.24
N MET A 11 16.14 -86.83 -20.17
CA MET A 11 14.98 -85.94 -20.16
C MET A 11 15.22 -84.58 -20.84
N GLY A 12 14.13 -84.04 -21.40
CA GLY A 12 13.81 -82.61 -21.27
C GLY A 12 13.79 -81.84 -22.58
N GLU A 13 12.61 -81.71 -23.15
CA GLU A 13 12.29 -80.66 -24.13
C GLU A 13 12.62 -79.27 -23.54
N PRO A 14 13.15 -78.32 -24.34
CA PRO A 14 13.38 -76.97 -23.85
C PRO A 14 12.03 -76.28 -23.67
N ASN A 15 11.66 -76.01 -22.42
CA ASN A 15 10.48 -75.23 -22.08
C ASN A 15 10.63 -73.78 -22.61
N PRO A 16 9.80 -73.31 -23.56
CA PRO A 16 9.87 -71.94 -24.06
C PRO A 16 9.30 -70.90 -23.08
N ASP A 17 8.68 -71.33 -21.98
CA ASP A 17 8.17 -70.47 -20.90
C ASP A 17 9.14 -70.39 -19.70
N ALA A 18 10.45 -70.33 -19.98
CA ALA A 18 11.37 -69.73 -19.02
C ALA A 18 11.02 -68.23 -18.94
N ALA A 19 10.03 -67.93 -18.09
CA ALA A 19 9.67 -66.59 -17.67
C ALA A 19 10.96 -65.83 -17.41
N LYS A 20 11.27 -64.90 -18.31
CA LYS A 20 12.37 -63.97 -18.17
C LYS A 20 12.17 -63.30 -16.81
N GLU A 21 13.00 -63.67 -15.83
CA GLU A 21 13.04 -62.93 -14.56
C GLU A 21 13.10 -61.45 -14.95
N PRO A 22 12.21 -60.59 -14.41
CA PRO A 22 12.31 -59.18 -14.72
C PRO A 22 13.71 -58.76 -14.27
N ASP A 23 14.54 -58.38 -15.25
CA ASP A 23 15.87 -57.81 -15.00
C ASP A 23 15.70 -56.86 -13.83
N LYS A 24 16.26 -57.20 -12.67
CA LYS A 24 16.39 -56.28 -11.54
C LYS A 24 17.44 -55.27 -11.96
N GLN A 25 17.08 -54.43 -12.92
CA GLN A 25 17.92 -53.40 -13.45
C GLN A 25 18.08 -52.40 -12.32
N GLU A 26 19.27 -52.42 -11.71
CA GLU A 26 19.61 -51.50 -10.64
C GLU A 26 19.31 -50.07 -11.12
N PRO A 27 18.60 -49.26 -10.31
CA PRO A 27 18.26 -47.91 -10.71
C PRO A 27 19.53 -47.16 -11.10
N ASP A 28 19.56 -46.54 -12.28
CA ASP A 28 20.67 -45.68 -12.68
C ASP A 28 20.73 -44.50 -11.70
N TRP A 29 21.61 -44.61 -10.70
CA TRP A 29 21.76 -43.66 -9.62
C TRP A 29 22.15 -42.27 -10.12
N LYS A 30 22.82 -42.17 -11.28
CA LYS A 30 23.14 -40.88 -11.91
C LYS A 30 21.88 -40.22 -12.47
N ALA A 31 21.02 -41.00 -13.12
CA ALA A 31 19.74 -40.51 -13.60
C ALA A 31 18.83 -40.09 -12.44
N LEU A 32 18.81 -40.85 -11.34
CA LEU A 32 18.11 -40.45 -10.12
C LEU A 32 18.68 -39.16 -9.53
N SER A 33 19.99 -39.07 -9.34
CA SER A 33 20.66 -37.88 -8.81
C SER A 33 20.35 -36.62 -9.63
N ARG A 34 20.41 -36.69 -10.97
CA ARG A 34 20.04 -35.57 -11.86
C ARG A 34 18.56 -35.19 -11.74
N LYS A 35 17.67 -36.17 -11.58
CA LYS A 35 16.24 -35.91 -11.34
C LYS A 35 16.02 -35.18 -10.01
N HIS A 36 16.73 -35.58 -8.96
CA HIS A 36 16.67 -34.91 -7.66
C HIS A 36 17.18 -33.47 -7.74
N GLU A 37 18.33 -33.23 -8.36
CA GLU A 37 18.88 -31.89 -8.54
C GLU A 37 17.94 -30.98 -9.34
N ASN A 38 17.38 -31.46 -10.44
CA ASN A 38 16.39 -30.71 -11.23
C ASN A 38 15.14 -30.39 -10.41
N ARG A 39 14.62 -31.36 -9.65
CA ARG A 39 13.45 -31.18 -8.80
C ARG A 39 13.71 -30.19 -7.68
N GLU A 40 14.89 -30.20 -7.08
CA GLU A 40 15.29 -29.24 -6.05
C GLU A 40 15.35 -27.83 -6.62
N ARG A 41 15.91 -27.65 -7.82
CA ARG A 41 15.92 -26.36 -8.51
C ARG A 41 14.50 -25.88 -8.81
N GLU A 42 13.65 -26.72 -9.41
CA GLU A 42 12.26 -26.38 -9.71
C GLU A 42 11.47 -26.02 -8.44
N ASN A 43 11.69 -26.75 -7.35
CA ASN A 43 11.05 -26.46 -6.06
C ASN A 43 11.54 -25.11 -5.49
N TRP A 44 12.83 -24.82 -5.58
CA TRP A 44 13.37 -23.54 -5.15
C TRP A 44 12.79 -22.37 -5.96
N GLU A 45 12.72 -22.50 -7.29
CA GLU A 45 12.11 -21.49 -8.16
C GLU A 45 10.61 -21.31 -7.86
N ALA A 46 9.88 -22.41 -7.62
CA ALA A 46 8.48 -22.36 -7.22
C ALA A 46 8.29 -21.65 -5.88
N LEU A 47 9.17 -21.90 -4.90
CA LEU A 47 9.15 -21.23 -3.60
C LEU A 47 9.43 -19.73 -3.74
N GLN A 48 10.41 -19.33 -4.54
CA GLN A 48 10.68 -17.92 -4.81
C GLN A 48 9.49 -17.22 -5.46
N LYS A 49 8.88 -17.87 -6.45
CA LYS A 49 7.67 -17.34 -7.10
C LYS A 49 6.50 -17.24 -6.13
N ALA A 50 6.29 -18.24 -5.29
CA ALA A 50 5.23 -18.23 -4.29
C ALA A 50 5.43 -17.10 -3.26
N ASN A 51 6.67 -16.89 -2.79
CA ASN A 51 6.99 -15.78 -1.89
C ASN A 51 6.75 -14.42 -2.54
N ALA A 52 7.17 -14.24 -3.81
CA ALA A 52 6.89 -13.01 -4.53
C ALA A 52 5.38 -12.74 -4.65
N GLN A 53 4.60 -13.76 -5.01
CA GLN A 53 3.14 -13.64 -5.06
C GLN A 53 2.52 -13.34 -3.70
N LEU A 54 3.02 -13.94 -2.62
CA LEU A 54 2.55 -13.69 -1.27
C LEU A 54 2.75 -12.21 -0.92
N THR A 55 3.95 -11.66 -1.15
CA THR A 55 4.23 -10.24 -0.87
C THR A 55 3.34 -9.29 -1.67
N GLU A 56 3.09 -9.60 -2.95
CA GLU A 56 2.18 -8.82 -3.80
C GLU A 56 0.75 -8.85 -3.26
N ARG A 57 0.28 -10.01 -2.80
CA ARG A 57 -1.05 -10.17 -2.21
C ARG A 57 -1.19 -9.42 -0.90
N GLU A 58 -0.18 -9.46 -0.03
CA GLU A 58 -0.16 -8.70 1.22
C GLU A 58 -0.27 -7.19 0.96
N THR A 59 0.47 -6.67 -0.02
CA THR A 59 0.35 -5.26 -0.40
C THR A 59 -1.03 -4.90 -0.93
N ALA A 60 -1.62 -5.77 -1.76
CA ALA A 60 -2.96 -5.54 -2.30
C ALA A 60 -4.05 -5.60 -1.22
N ILE A 61 -3.89 -6.45 -0.20
CA ILE A 61 -4.79 -6.51 0.95
C ILE A 61 -4.68 -5.23 1.77
N ALA A 62 -3.47 -4.77 2.08
CA ALA A 62 -3.27 -3.53 2.82
C ALA A 62 -3.90 -2.31 2.11
N GLU A 63 -3.75 -2.23 0.78
CA GLU A 63 -4.39 -1.18 -0.03
C GLU A 63 -5.93 -1.26 0.01
N ARG A 64 -6.48 -2.48 -0.09
CA ARG A 64 -7.93 -2.74 0.01
C ARG A 64 -8.47 -2.32 1.38
N ASP A 65 -7.78 -2.69 2.46
CA ASP A 65 -8.22 -2.38 3.83
C ASP A 65 -8.19 -0.86 4.08
N ALA A 66 -7.18 -0.17 3.56
CA ALA A 66 -7.12 1.29 3.59
C ALA A 66 -8.27 1.94 2.81
N GLN A 67 -8.60 1.40 1.62
CA GLN A 67 -9.72 1.87 0.81
C GLN A 67 -11.05 1.67 1.55
N ILE A 68 -11.25 0.51 2.17
CA ILE A 68 -12.45 0.21 2.98
C ILE A 68 -12.57 1.23 4.12
N ALA A 69 -11.48 1.51 4.86
CA ALA A 69 -11.53 2.48 5.94
C ALA A 69 -11.94 3.89 5.48
N ARG A 70 -11.46 4.35 4.32
CA ARG A 70 -11.87 5.63 3.72
C ARG A 70 -13.34 5.64 3.35
N MET A 71 -13.83 4.56 2.71
CA MET A 71 -15.25 4.43 2.37
C MET A 71 -16.12 4.39 3.62
N THR A 72 -15.68 3.73 4.70
CA THR A 72 -16.40 3.71 5.97
C THR A 72 -16.54 5.11 6.56
N LEU A 73 -15.49 5.93 6.56
CA LEU A 73 -15.57 7.33 7.00
C LEU A 73 -16.56 8.14 6.15
N GLN A 74 -16.49 7.97 4.82
CA GLN A 74 -17.43 8.61 3.90
C GLN A 74 -18.88 8.22 4.17
N LEU A 75 -19.14 6.95 4.49
CA LEU A 75 -20.48 6.47 4.84
C LEU A 75 -20.95 7.00 6.18
N GLU A 76 -20.07 7.09 7.17
CA GLU A 76 -20.39 7.58 8.52
C GLU A 76 -20.71 9.08 8.53
N ASN A 77 -19.93 9.90 7.82
CA ASN A 77 -20.17 11.34 7.73
C ASN A 77 -19.92 11.88 6.31
N PRO A 78 -20.86 11.70 5.37
CA PRO A 78 -20.68 12.09 3.96
C PRO A 78 -20.43 13.57 3.74
N THR A 79 -20.95 14.43 4.62
CA THR A 79 -20.77 15.89 4.54
C THR A 79 -19.39 16.34 5.01
N LEU A 80 -18.72 15.52 5.82
CA LEU A 80 -17.42 15.83 6.40
C LEU A 80 -16.27 15.16 5.64
N PHE A 81 -16.53 13.95 5.11
CA PHE A 81 -15.55 13.12 4.41
C PHE A 81 -15.94 12.93 2.94
N ASP A 82 -15.82 13.99 2.15
CA ASP A 82 -15.84 13.93 0.69
C ASP A 82 -14.49 13.46 0.12
N GLU A 83 -14.41 13.30 -1.21
CA GLU A 83 -13.17 12.90 -1.88
C GLU A 83 -12.02 13.90 -1.61
N ASP A 84 -12.31 15.21 -1.61
CA ASP A 84 -11.31 16.24 -1.40
C ASP A 84 -10.71 16.18 0.01
N THR A 85 -11.53 16.00 1.04
CA THR A 85 -11.06 15.83 2.42
C THR A 85 -10.34 14.50 2.61
N LEU A 86 -10.86 13.38 2.07
CA LEU A 86 -10.19 12.08 2.13
C LEU A 86 -8.84 12.08 1.42
N SER A 87 -8.66 12.88 0.37
CA SER A 87 -7.37 13.05 -0.32
C SER A 87 -6.29 13.68 0.57
N GLN A 88 -6.68 14.40 1.64
CA GLN A 88 -5.75 14.97 2.61
C GLN A 88 -5.24 13.94 3.63
N CYS A 89 -5.88 12.77 3.71
CA CYS A 89 -5.46 11.70 4.60
C CYS A 89 -4.16 11.05 4.11
N LYS A 90 -3.08 11.20 4.89
CA LYS A 90 -1.76 10.60 4.58
C LYS A 90 -1.60 9.18 5.13
N ALA A 91 -2.55 8.71 5.94
CA ALA A 91 -2.49 7.38 6.51
C ALA A 91 -2.79 6.31 5.45
N THR A 92 -2.04 5.22 5.52
CA THR A 92 -2.16 4.06 4.64
C THR A 92 -2.64 2.82 5.38
N THR A 93 -2.79 2.87 6.70
CA THR A 93 -3.37 1.80 7.50
C THR A 93 -4.82 2.14 7.86
N PRO A 94 -5.71 1.12 8.00
CA PRO A 94 -7.10 1.33 8.38
C PRO A 94 -7.26 2.11 9.68
N GLU A 95 -6.44 1.79 10.69
CA GLU A 95 -6.46 2.37 12.02
C GLU A 95 -6.01 3.84 11.97
N GLY A 96 -4.96 4.14 11.21
CA GLY A 96 -4.48 5.52 11.04
C GLY A 96 -5.48 6.38 10.28
N ILE A 97 -6.18 5.79 9.30
CA ILE A 97 -7.26 6.47 8.57
C ILE A 97 -8.43 6.77 9.52
N LYS A 98 -8.82 5.79 10.34
CA LYS A 98 -9.88 5.95 11.33
C LYS A 98 -9.54 7.02 12.37
N GLU A 99 -8.35 6.98 12.96
CA GLU A 99 -7.90 7.97 13.94
C GLU A 99 -7.86 9.38 13.34
N TRP A 100 -7.37 9.50 12.11
CA TRP A 100 -7.40 10.76 11.37
C TRP A 100 -8.83 11.27 11.18
N GLY A 101 -9.76 10.40 10.78
CA GLY A 101 -11.18 10.74 10.64
C GLY A 101 -11.81 11.20 11.96
N GLU A 102 -11.61 10.45 13.04
CA GLU A 102 -12.08 10.83 14.38
C GLU A 102 -11.53 12.20 14.83
N GLY A 103 -10.27 12.51 14.46
CA GLY A 103 -9.66 13.82 14.70
C GLY A 103 -10.40 14.96 13.99
N ILE A 104 -10.73 14.79 12.71
CA ILE A 104 -11.48 15.77 11.93
C ILE A 104 -12.89 15.95 12.47
N ALA A 105 -13.59 14.85 12.79
CA ALA A 105 -14.93 14.90 13.38
C ALA A 105 -14.95 15.69 14.70
N ARG A 106 -13.95 15.47 15.56
CA ARG A 106 -13.81 16.22 16.82
C ARG A 106 -13.58 17.71 16.60
N ILE A 107 -12.84 18.09 15.55
CA ILE A 107 -12.63 19.51 15.21
C ILE A 107 -13.94 20.13 14.70
N ALA A 108 -14.67 19.42 13.84
CA ALA A 108 -15.96 19.86 13.31
C ALA A 108 -16.99 20.08 14.43
N GLU A 109 -17.07 19.17 15.40
CA GLU A 109 -17.94 19.35 16.57
C GLU A 109 -17.57 20.58 17.41
N LYS A 110 -16.27 20.79 17.65
CA LYS A 110 -15.80 21.97 18.39
C LYS A 110 -16.15 23.27 17.68
N LEU A 111 -15.99 23.33 16.36
CA LEU A 111 -16.38 24.50 15.56
C LEU A 111 -17.89 24.73 15.65
N LYS A 112 -18.70 23.69 15.49
CA LYS A 112 -20.16 23.78 15.61
C LYS A 112 -20.59 24.34 16.97
N ALA A 113 -19.96 23.88 18.06
CA ALA A 113 -20.24 24.40 19.40
C ALA A 113 -19.84 25.88 19.58
N GLN A 114 -18.75 26.33 18.96
CA GLN A 114 -18.31 27.73 18.99
C GLN A 114 -19.26 28.66 18.23
N TYR A 115 -19.76 28.24 17.06
CA TYR A 115 -20.72 29.05 16.29
C TYR A 115 -22.10 29.11 16.99
N ALA A 116 -22.57 28.02 17.58
CA ALA A 116 -23.82 28.00 18.34
C ALA A 116 -23.78 28.92 19.59
N THR A 117 -22.62 29.06 20.23
CA THR A 117 -22.45 29.99 21.37
C THR A 117 -22.27 31.45 20.95
N ALA A 118 -21.92 31.72 19.68
CA ALA A 118 -21.86 33.07 19.14
C ALA A 118 -23.25 33.62 18.75
N GLU A 119 -24.14 32.77 18.25
CA GLU A 119 -25.54 33.14 17.92
C GLU A 119 -26.36 33.46 19.18
N GLN A 120 -26.16 32.74 20.30
CA GLN A 120 -26.84 33.07 21.56
C GLN A 120 -26.40 34.42 22.18
N LYS A 121 -25.22 34.94 21.82
CA LYS A 121 -24.77 36.27 22.27
C LYS A 121 -25.36 37.41 21.46
N THR A 122 -25.87 37.15 20.26
CA THR A 122 -26.43 38.20 19.39
C THR A 122 -27.93 38.42 19.63
N ASP A 123 -28.66 37.40 20.10
CA ASP A 123 -30.08 37.55 20.43
C ASP A 123 -30.37 38.10 21.83
N GLN A 124 -29.39 38.09 22.75
CA GLN A 124 -29.54 38.74 24.08
C GLN A 124 -29.31 40.25 24.08
N ASP A 125 -28.71 40.82 23.03
CA ASP A 125 -28.48 42.28 22.91
C ASP A 125 -29.53 42.99 22.02
N ALA A 126 -30.55 42.28 21.53
CA ALA A 126 -31.59 42.82 20.65
C ALA A 126 -32.92 43.18 21.35
N SER A 127 -32.88 43.50 22.65
CA SER A 127 -34.00 44.14 23.38
C SER A 127 -33.56 45.52 23.89
N GLY A 128 -33.22 46.41 22.96
CA GLY A 128 -32.94 47.82 23.24
C GLY A 128 -33.41 48.68 22.07
N GLU A 129 -34.41 49.50 22.32
CA GLU A 129 -34.95 50.55 21.43
C GLU A 129 -33.83 51.49 20.92
N PRO A 130 -33.93 52.05 19.69
CA PRO A 130 -32.79 52.69 19.04
C PRO A 130 -32.58 54.12 19.55
N ASP A 131 -31.67 54.30 20.52
CA ASP A 131 -31.26 55.63 20.91
C ASP A 131 -30.18 56.17 19.97
N LYS A 132 -30.47 57.31 19.35
CA LYS A 132 -29.61 58.00 18.38
C LYS A 132 -28.46 58.68 19.14
N GLN A 133 -27.40 57.96 19.45
CA GLN A 133 -26.18 58.57 19.96
C GLN A 133 -25.20 58.84 18.79
N TYR A 134 -24.98 60.12 18.52
CA TYR A 134 -23.92 60.64 17.65
C TYR A 134 -22.55 60.00 17.98
N PRO A 135 -21.67 59.77 16.98
CA PRO A 135 -20.31 59.32 17.26
C PRO A 135 -19.53 60.44 17.98
N PRO A 136 -18.77 60.14 19.05
CA PRO A 136 -17.89 61.13 19.64
C PRO A 136 -16.77 61.50 18.65
N ASP A 137 -16.48 62.80 18.65
CA ASP A 137 -15.76 63.56 17.64
C ASP A 137 -14.23 63.47 17.80
N ASN A 138 -13.69 62.26 17.96
CA ASN A 138 -12.28 62.05 18.34
C ASN A 138 -11.48 61.07 17.47
N LEU A 139 -11.93 60.81 16.23
CA LEU A 139 -11.11 60.08 15.23
C LEU A 139 -10.92 60.83 13.89
N ARG A 140 -11.23 62.13 13.85
CA ARG A 140 -11.15 62.94 12.62
C ARG A 140 -9.78 63.58 12.31
N ALA A 141 -8.72 63.11 12.96
CA ALA A 141 -7.33 63.38 12.59
C ALA A 141 -6.60 62.04 12.76
N PHE A 142 -6.15 61.34 11.72
CA PHE A 142 -5.18 61.80 10.75
C PHE A 142 -5.42 61.17 9.37
N VAL A 143 -5.37 62.06 8.38
CA VAL A 143 -5.05 61.88 6.96
C VAL A 143 -4.05 60.73 6.71
N ALA A 144 -4.37 59.86 5.75
CA ALA A 144 -3.45 58.85 5.20
C ALA A 144 -2.23 59.48 4.51
N PRO A 145 -1.06 58.81 4.49
CA PRO A 145 -0.63 58.30 3.19
C PRO A 145 0.15 56.96 3.20
N SER A 146 -0.12 56.18 2.12
CA SER A 146 0.72 55.17 1.46
C SER A 146 0.90 53.75 2.03
N PRO A 147 0.92 52.72 1.13
CA PRO A 147 1.12 51.33 1.49
C PRO A 147 2.61 51.06 1.70
N VAL A 148 2.97 50.58 2.88
CA VAL A 148 4.30 50.03 3.13
C VAL A 148 4.34 48.62 2.51
N PRO A 149 5.28 48.31 1.61
CA PRO A 149 5.41 46.95 1.09
C PRO A 149 5.94 46.04 2.19
N SER A 150 5.15 45.02 2.56
CA SER A 150 5.58 43.98 3.49
C SER A 150 6.91 43.35 3.02
N PRO A 151 7.86 43.07 3.94
CA PRO A 151 9.14 42.50 3.57
C PRO A 151 8.94 41.10 2.99
N LYS A 152 9.46 40.89 1.77
CA LYS A 152 9.56 39.55 1.17
C LYS A 152 10.31 38.62 2.14
N PRO A 153 9.85 37.38 2.37
CA PRO A 153 10.63 36.42 3.13
C PRO A 153 11.98 36.22 2.43
N LYS A 154 13.07 36.38 3.18
CA LYS A 154 14.45 36.05 2.78
C LYS A 154 14.59 34.52 2.72
N GLY A 155 13.86 33.89 1.82
CA GLY A 155 14.10 32.52 1.39
C GLY A 155 14.72 32.53 0.00
N PRO A 156 15.57 31.55 -0.35
CA PRO A 156 15.99 31.39 -1.74
C PRO A 156 14.75 31.32 -2.62
N SER A 157 14.72 32.09 -3.71
CA SER A 157 13.59 32.06 -4.61
C SER A 157 13.44 30.64 -5.16
N PRO A 158 12.23 30.22 -5.57
CA PRO A 158 12.05 28.92 -6.23
C PRO A 158 12.98 28.73 -7.44
N GLN A 159 13.40 29.81 -8.11
CA GLN A 159 14.39 29.77 -9.19
C GLN A 159 15.80 29.44 -8.67
N ASP A 160 16.22 29.97 -7.52
CA ASP A 160 17.51 29.67 -6.91
C ASP A 160 17.61 28.20 -6.47
N LEU A 161 16.50 27.62 -5.99
CA LEU A 161 16.42 26.20 -5.67
C LEU A 161 16.51 25.32 -6.93
N TYR A 162 15.91 25.77 -8.03
CA TYR A 162 15.94 25.05 -9.31
C TYR A 162 17.35 25.07 -9.93
N GLU A 163 18.05 26.20 -9.89
CA GLU A 163 19.44 26.30 -10.37
C GLU A 163 20.42 25.50 -9.50
N LYS A 164 20.24 25.48 -8.18
CA LYS A 164 21.06 24.66 -7.29
C LYS A 164 20.88 23.16 -7.56
N ALA A 165 19.66 22.71 -7.88
CA ALA A 165 19.39 21.33 -8.26
C ALA A 165 19.95 20.97 -9.66
N ARG A 166 20.00 21.93 -10.57
CA ARG A 166 20.57 21.75 -11.92
C ARG A 166 22.09 21.64 -11.89
N ASN A 167 22.76 22.52 -11.13
CA ASN A 167 24.23 22.55 -11.04
C ASN A 167 24.82 21.39 -10.21
N SER A 168 24.02 20.75 -9.35
CA SER A 168 24.44 19.55 -8.60
C SER A 168 24.36 18.26 -9.42
N ARG A 169 23.76 18.28 -10.61
CA ARG A 169 23.70 17.12 -11.52
C ARG A 169 24.86 17.02 -12.53
N THR A 170 25.74 18.02 -12.63
CA THR A 170 26.79 18.06 -13.66
C THR A 170 28.18 17.66 -13.18
N ILE A 171 28.38 17.29 -11.91
CA ILE A 171 29.68 16.80 -11.43
C ILE A 171 29.67 15.28 -11.31
N LYS A 172 29.58 14.59 -12.45
CA LYS A 172 30.16 13.24 -12.64
C LYS A 172 30.49 13.10 -14.12
N HIS A 173 31.71 13.51 -14.49
CA HIS A 173 32.55 12.86 -15.50
C HIS A 173 33.83 13.68 -15.66
N LYS A 174 34.85 13.30 -14.89
CA LYS A 174 36.24 13.21 -15.32
C LYS A 174 36.98 12.30 -14.34
#